data_AF-A0A1W1DBV8-F1
#
_entry.id   AF-A0A1W1DBV8-F1
#
_cell.length_a   1.000
_cell.length_b   1.000
_cell.length_c   1.000
_cell.angle_alpha   90.00
_cell.angle_beta   90.00
_cell.angle_gamma   90.00
#
_symmetry.space_group_name_H-M   'P 1'
#
loop_
_entity.id
_entity.type
_entity.pdbx_description
1 polymer ?
#
loop_
_entity_poly.entity_id
_entity_poly.type
_entity_poly.pdbx_seq_one_letter_code
_entity_poly.pdbx_strand_id
1 'polypeptide(L)'
;MTLSHAKIDIIGYKKRPRKTILTYQVKLSEWPKTLAWQYGKVYGDSALRWQVYKKDEYNWSQWQWLRNGKPSGVINISHPEPLTTTQRFLQFTSIGFDHVIPKGWDHILFIVGMALSSLLWRKLLLLVTTFTLAHTLTLGLAMVGVVEVSARIVEPLIAFSIVYVAIENLMTHQSIKRKSIVVFLFGLIHGLGFATMLKEFEMAPDSFVTTLIGFNVGVELAQIVIVLGVVSVLLTLRKLKLNYRQLAVVPTSILIALIGFWWGIERLIS
;
A
#
# COMPACT_ATOMS: atom_id res chain seq x y z
N MET A 1 31.21 22.43 2.38
CA MET A 1 29.81 22.21 2.77
C MET A 1 29.68 22.59 4.23
N THR A 2 28.78 23.51 4.56
CA THR A 2 28.56 24.02 5.92
C THR A 2 27.09 23.79 6.29
N LEU A 3 26.83 23.44 7.55
CA LEU A 3 25.46 23.35 8.07
C LEU A 3 24.93 24.78 8.23
N SER A 4 23.90 25.16 7.48
CA SER A 4 23.31 26.51 7.54
C SER A 4 22.05 26.56 8.40
N HIS A 5 21.30 25.46 8.48
CA HIS A 5 20.09 25.38 9.30
C HIS A 5 19.88 23.96 9.83
N ALA A 6 19.44 23.85 11.07
CA ALA A 6 19.03 22.59 11.67
C ALA A 6 17.68 22.79 12.37
N LYS A 7 16.67 22.06 11.90
CA LYS A 7 15.36 21.97 12.55
C LYS A 7 15.17 20.54 13.04
N ILE A 8 15.28 20.37 14.35
CA ILE A 8 15.08 19.09 15.02
C ILE A 8 13.75 19.22 15.75
N ASP A 9 12.80 18.35 15.41
CA ASP A 9 11.50 18.36 16.07
C ASP A 9 11.65 18.03 17.58
N ILE A 10 10.70 18.47 18.40
CA ILE A 10 10.73 18.23 19.86
C ILE A 10 10.83 16.72 20.15
N ILE A 11 11.44 16.37 21.30
CA ILE A 11 11.55 14.97 21.74
C ILE A 11 10.13 14.46 22.04
N GLY A 12 9.51 13.86 21.03
CA GLY A 12 8.20 13.24 21.12
C GLY A 12 8.25 11.78 21.57
N TYR A 13 7.11 11.12 21.43
CA TYR A 13 6.90 9.71 21.75
C TYR A 13 7.98 8.80 21.11
N LYS A 14 8.74 8.06 21.94
CA LYS A 14 9.90 7.24 21.53
C LYS A 14 9.61 6.17 20.46
N LYS A 15 8.34 5.91 20.12
CA LYS A 15 7.96 4.95 19.08
C LYS A 15 7.77 5.56 17.69
N ARG A 16 7.88 6.89 17.52
CA ARG A 16 7.83 7.54 16.20
C ARG A 16 9.22 8.07 15.79
N PRO A 17 9.62 7.89 14.51
CA PRO A 17 10.83 8.54 13.99
C PRO A 17 10.73 10.06 14.15
N ARG A 18 11.77 10.68 14.71
CA ARG A 18 11.83 12.13 14.88
C ARG A 18 12.19 12.81 13.56
N LYS A 19 11.31 13.69 13.05
CA LYS A 19 11.61 14.49 11.86
C LYS A 19 12.80 15.42 12.16
N THR A 20 13.87 15.24 11.40
CA THR A 20 15.10 16.02 11.54
C THR A 20 15.43 16.57 10.16
N ILE A 21 15.44 17.90 10.03
CA ILE A 21 15.77 18.60 8.79
C ILE A 21 17.10 19.30 9.00
N LEU A 22 18.11 18.87 8.24
CA LEU A 22 19.43 19.49 8.22
C LEU A 22 19.64 20.10 6.84
N THR A 23 19.87 21.42 6.80
CA THR A 23 20.17 22.14 5.58
C THR A 23 21.65 22.43 5.54
N TYR A 24 22.30 21.93 4.50
CA TYR A 24 23.69 22.20 4.23
C TYR A 24 23.81 23.08 2.99
N GLN A 25 24.74 24.03 3.03
CA GLN A 25 25.05 24.91 1.91
C GLN A 25 26.50 24.75 1.50
N VAL A 26 26.75 24.86 0.21
CA VAL A 26 28.09 24.87 -0.35
C VAL A 26 28.10 25.80 -1.55
N LYS A 27 29.07 26.72 -1.59
CA LYS A 27 29.33 27.52 -2.78
C LYS A 27 30.17 26.66 -3.73
N LEU A 28 29.62 26.38 -4.90
CA LEU A 28 30.27 25.57 -5.92
C LEU A 28 30.87 26.50 -6.98
N SER A 29 32.05 26.17 -7.49
CA SER A 29 32.65 26.87 -8.63
C SER A 29 31.97 26.49 -9.95
N GLU A 30 31.51 25.24 -10.05
CA GLU A 30 30.77 24.69 -11.19
C GLU A 30 29.64 23.77 -10.71
N TRP A 31 28.61 23.57 -11.53
CA TRP A 31 27.53 22.65 -11.19
C TRP A 31 28.02 21.20 -11.20
N PRO A 32 27.87 20.44 -10.09
CA PRO A 32 28.36 19.08 -10.01
C PRO A 32 27.56 18.15 -10.94
N LYS A 33 28.27 17.22 -11.59
CA LYS A 33 27.64 16.19 -12.42
C LYS A 33 27.15 14.99 -11.60
N THR A 34 27.78 14.77 -10.46
CA THR A 34 27.51 13.62 -9.61
C THR A 34 27.48 13.97 -8.13
N LEU A 35 26.72 13.21 -7.35
CA LEU A 35 26.62 13.27 -5.91
C LEU A 35 26.92 11.88 -5.31
N ALA A 36 27.46 11.81 -4.10
CA ALA A 36 27.46 10.58 -3.31
C ALA A 36 27.10 10.92 -1.87
N TRP A 37 26.36 10.05 -1.21
CA TRP A 37 25.91 10.22 0.17
C TRP A 37 26.27 9.01 1.03
N GLN A 38 26.67 9.24 2.27
CA GLN A 38 27.03 8.19 3.22
C GLN A 38 26.64 8.60 4.63
N TYR A 39 26.03 7.67 5.37
CA TYR A 39 25.84 7.79 6.81
C TYR A 39 26.92 6.99 7.54
N GLY A 40 27.39 7.51 8.68
CA GLY A 40 28.31 6.79 9.55
C GLY A 40 27.68 5.52 10.10
N LYS A 41 28.45 4.43 10.21
CA LYS A 41 27.98 3.12 10.70
C LYS A 41 27.28 3.19 12.07
N VAL A 42 27.66 4.14 12.92
CA VAL A 42 27.08 4.37 14.25
C VAL A 42 25.59 4.73 14.20
N TYR A 43 25.10 5.24 13.07
CA TYR A 43 23.70 5.66 12.89
C TYR A 43 22.79 4.57 12.33
N GLY A 44 23.32 3.35 12.11
CA GLY A 44 22.55 2.21 11.60
C GLY A 44 22.28 2.25 10.10
N ASP A 45 21.40 1.35 9.65
CA ASP A 45 20.96 1.29 8.25
C ASP A 45 20.06 2.49 7.93
N SER A 46 20.19 3.05 6.74
CA SER A 46 19.47 4.26 6.32
C SER A 46 18.83 4.06 4.95
N ALA A 47 17.60 4.53 4.79
CA ALA A 47 16.97 4.63 3.48
C ALA A 47 17.26 6.03 2.90
N LEU A 48 17.88 6.08 1.72
CA LEU A 48 18.21 7.30 1.00
C LEU A 48 17.28 7.48 -0.20
N ARG A 49 16.79 8.70 -0.41
CA ARG A 49 16.26 9.18 -1.69
C ARG A 49 16.76 10.60 -1.94
N TRP A 50 16.88 11.00 -3.19
CA TRP A 50 17.38 12.31 -3.58
C TRP A 50 16.54 12.92 -4.69
N GLN A 51 16.62 14.24 -4.85
CA GLN A 51 16.04 14.97 -5.97
C GLN A 51 16.90 16.19 -6.31
N VAL A 52 16.90 16.61 -7.57
CA VAL A 52 17.41 17.93 -7.97
C VAL A 52 16.19 18.83 -8.09
N TYR A 53 16.03 19.74 -7.13
CA TYR A 53 14.85 20.59 -7.09
C TYR A 53 14.69 21.36 -8.40
N LYS A 54 13.54 21.16 -9.02
CA LYS A 54 13.07 21.91 -10.17
C LYS A 54 11.64 22.31 -9.87
N LYS A 55 11.32 23.57 -10.12
CA LYS A 55 9.99 24.11 -9.85
C LYS A 55 8.97 23.30 -10.66
N ASP A 56 7.92 22.83 -9.99
CA ASP A 56 6.80 22.08 -10.58
C ASP A 56 7.16 20.68 -11.16
N GLU A 57 8.36 20.15 -10.88
CA GLU A 57 8.76 18.79 -11.26
C GLU A 57 8.94 17.88 -10.04
N TYR A 58 8.20 16.77 -9.98
CA TYR A 58 8.46 15.69 -9.02
C TYR A 58 9.47 14.69 -9.61
N ASN A 59 10.72 14.77 -9.16
CA ASN A 59 11.83 13.98 -9.70
C ASN A 59 12.66 13.27 -8.61
N TRP A 60 11.98 12.82 -7.54
CA TRP A 60 12.63 12.00 -6.53
C TRP A 60 13.12 10.66 -7.09
N SER A 61 14.32 10.26 -6.69
CA SER A 61 14.87 8.94 -6.93
C SER A 61 14.10 7.85 -6.17
N GLN A 62 14.31 6.59 -6.57
CA GLN A 62 13.91 5.45 -5.74
C GLN A 62 14.62 5.47 -4.38
N TRP A 63 14.02 4.79 -3.41
CA TRP A 63 14.67 4.48 -2.14
C TRP A 63 15.84 3.52 -2.36
N GLN A 64 16.99 3.89 -1.84
CA GLN A 64 18.18 3.06 -1.77
C GLN A 64 18.49 2.75 -0.31
N TRP A 65 18.60 1.47 0.04
CA TRP A 65 19.06 1.07 1.37
C TRP A 65 20.58 1.15 1.47
N LEU A 66 21.07 2.01 2.36
CA LEU A 66 22.46 2.09 2.77
C LEU A 66 22.65 1.26 4.03
N ARG A 67 23.46 0.21 3.94
CA ARG A 67 23.70 -0.71 5.07
C ARG A 67 25.15 -0.73 5.49
N ASN A 68 25.39 -0.93 6.78
CA ASN A 68 26.75 -1.05 7.34
C ASN A 68 27.67 0.14 7.03
N GLY A 69 27.10 1.35 6.89
CA GLY A 69 27.84 2.56 6.55
C GLY A 69 28.40 2.61 5.12
N LYS A 70 27.92 1.77 4.19
CA LYS A 70 28.31 1.86 2.78
C LYS A 70 27.75 3.14 2.12
N PRO A 71 28.49 3.78 1.20
CA PRO A 71 28.01 4.95 0.48
C PRO A 71 26.92 4.57 -0.54
N SER A 72 26.17 5.56 -1.00
CA SER A 72 25.16 5.42 -2.07
C SER A 72 25.74 5.03 -3.42
N GLY A 73 27.06 5.10 -3.58
CA GLY A 73 27.70 5.11 -4.90
C GLY A 73 27.53 6.46 -5.59
N VAL A 74 27.89 6.51 -6.87
CA VAL A 74 27.85 7.72 -7.70
C VAL A 74 26.44 7.95 -8.24
N ILE A 75 25.81 9.04 -7.83
CA ILE A 75 24.51 9.51 -8.27
C ILE A 75 24.71 10.55 -9.37
N ASN A 76 24.16 10.36 -10.57
CA ASN A 76 24.21 11.36 -11.64
C ASN A 76 23.09 12.40 -11.45
N ILE A 77 23.45 13.67 -11.26
CA ILE A 77 22.53 14.78 -10.98
C ILE A 77 22.37 15.76 -12.14
N SER A 78 23.10 15.58 -13.25
CA SER A 78 22.97 16.42 -14.45
C SER A 78 21.77 16.04 -15.31
N HIS A 79 21.35 14.78 -15.28
CA HIS A 79 20.21 14.26 -16.01
C HIS A 79 19.34 13.41 -15.07
N PRO A 80 18.57 14.02 -14.14
CA PRO A 80 17.46 13.32 -13.53
C PRO A 80 16.45 13.10 -14.65
N GLU A 81 16.58 12.00 -15.41
CA GLU A 81 15.61 11.73 -16.47
C GLU A 81 14.22 11.64 -15.84
N PRO A 82 13.27 12.51 -16.23
CA PRO A 82 11.91 12.39 -15.75
C PRO A 82 11.42 11.01 -16.18
N LEU A 83 10.88 10.25 -15.22
CA LEU A 83 10.31 8.94 -15.52
C LEU A 83 9.33 9.10 -16.69
N THR A 84 9.56 8.36 -17.77
CA THR A 84 8.61 8.30 -18.88
C THR A 84 7.27 7.80 -18.35
N THR A 85 6.17 8.11 -19.03
CA THR A 85 4.83 7.64 -18.66
C THR A 85 4.81 6.12 -18.43
N THR A 86 5.53 5.37 -19.26
CA THR A 86 5.69 3.91 -19.13
C THR A 86 6.47 3.51 -17.88
N GLN A 87 7.61 4.15 -17.60
CA GLN A 87 8.40 3.86 -16.40
C GLN A 87 7.61 4.16 -15.13
N ARG A 88 6.88 5.28 -15.10
CA ARG A 88 5.99 5.64 -13.99
C ARG A 88 4.87 4.62 -13.81
N PHE A 89 4.20 4.24 -14.89
CA PHE A 89 3.16 3.21 -14.86
C PHE A 89 3.69 1.91 -14.26
N LEU A 90 4.80 1.37 -14.79
CA LEU A 90 5.41 0.12 -14.30
C LEU A 90 5.84 0.21 -12.84
N GLN A 91 6.43 1.35 -12.45
CA GLN A 91 6.82 1.58 -11.07
C GLN A 91 5.61 1.56 -10.14
N PHE A 92 4.54 2.29 -10.47
CA PHE A 92 3.35 2.32 -9.63
C PHE A 92 2.59 1.00 -9.65
N THR A 93 2.64 0.23 -10.74
CA THR A 93 2.18 -1.17 -10.75
C THR A 93 2.96 -2.02 -9.76
N SER A 94 4.30 -1.89 -9.69
CA SER A 94 5.08 -2.57 -8.66
C SER A 94 4.71 -2.10 -7.25
N ILE A 95 4.51 -0.80 -7.04
CA ILE A 95 4.12 -0.25 -5.73
C ILE A 95 2.73 -0.74 -5.32
N GLY A 96 1.77 -0.80 -6.24
CA GLY A 96 0.42 -1.31 -6.00
C GLY A 96 0.39 -2.80 -5.72
N PHE A 97 1.26 -3.58 -6.38
CA PHE A 97 1.44 -4.98 -6.06
C PHE A 97 1.99 -5.15 -4.64
N ASP A 98 3.09 -4.45 -4.33
CA ASP A 98 3.75 -4.44 -3.03
C ASP A 98 2.84 -4.00 -1.88
N HIS A 99 1.92 -3.07 -2.18
CA HIS A 99 0.91 -2.58 -1.25
C HIS A 99 0.04 -3.72 -0.72
N VAL A 100 -0.27 -4.73 -1.55
CA VAL A 100 -1.03 -5.91 -1.14
C VAL A 100 -0.07 -7.01 -0.66
N ILE A 101 0.85 -7.45 -1.50
CA ILE A 101 1.79 -8.56 -1.21
C ILE A 101 3.22 -8.01 -1.19
N PRO A 102 3.98 -8.13 -0.09
CA PRO A 102 3.67 -8.78 1.19
C PRO A 102 3.20 -7.81 2.29
N LYS A 103 3.05 -6.51 1.99
CA LYS A 103 2.93 -5.46 3.04
C LYS A 103 1.49 -5.32 3.55
N GLY A 104 0.48 -5.53 2.70
CA GLY A 104 -0.92 -5.24 2.97
C GLY A 104 -1.67 -6.39 3.62
N TRP A 105 -1.32 -6.73 4.86
CA TRP A 105 -1.97 -7.82 5.60
C TRP A 105 -3.50 -7.66 5.68
N ASP A 106 -4.00 -6.43 5.84
CA ASP A 106 -5.44 -6.15 5.82
C ASP A 106 -6.08 -6.60 4.49
N HIS A 107 -5.45 -6.22 3.37
CA HIS A 107 -5.90 -6.64 2.04
C HIS A 107 -5.81 -8.15 1.87
N ILE A 108 -4.70 -8.78 2.26
CA ILE A 108 -4.52 -10.23 2.13
C ILE A 108 -5.63 -10.97 2.87
N LEU A 109 -5.89 -10.63 4.15
CA LEU A 109 -6.94 -11.30 4.93
C LEU A 109 -8.34 -11.03 4.35
N PHE A 110 -8.61 -9.81 3.90
CA PHE A 110 -9.87 -9.46 3.25
C PHE A 110 -10.09 -10.27 1.95
N ILE A 111 -9.09 -10.32 1.07
CA ILE A 111 -9.16 -11.03 -0.21
C ILE A 111 -9.25 -12.53 -0.01
N VAL A 112 -8.47 -13.10 0.92
CA VAL A 112 -8.59 -14.53 1.29
C VAL A 112 -10.00 -14.80 1.82
N GLY A 113 -10.49 -13.98 2.74
CA GLY A 113 -11.87 -14.06 3.24
C GLY A 113 -12.90 -14.06 2.11
N MET A 114 -12.79 -13.12 1.16
CA MET A 114 -13.68 -13.08 0.00
C MET A 114 -13.56 -14.32 -0.89
N ALA A 115 -12.33 -14.78 -1.16
CA ALA A 115 -12.05 -15.92 -2.02
C ALA A 115 -12.57 -17.25 -1.46
N LEU A 116 -12.67 -17.37 -0.13
CA LEU A 116 -13.31 -18.53 0.52
C LEU A 116 -14.82 -18.64 0.25
N SER A 117 -15.47 -17.56 -0.22
CA SER A 117 -16.92 -17.52 -0.40
C SER A 117 -17.44 -18.22 -1.66
N SER A 118 -16.57 -18.53 -2.63
CA SER A 118 -16.99 -19.17 -3.87
C SER A 118 -15.85 -19.95 -4.54
N LEU A 119 -16.18 -21.07 -5.20
CA LEU A 119 -15.26 -21.77 -6.09
C LEU A 119 -15.26 -21.21 -7.53
N LEU A 120 -16.18 -20.29 -7.84
CA LEU A 120 -16.36 -19.76 -9.18
C LEU A 120 -15.47 -18.53 -9.36
N TRP A 121 -14.32 -18.71 -10.03
CA TRP A 121 -13.36 -17.65 -10.28
C TRP A 121 -13.98 -16.38 -10.90
N ARG A 122 -14.94 -16.53 -11.82
CA ARG A 122 -15.64 -15.37 -12.43
C ARG A 122 -16.40 -14.51 -11.41
N LYS A 123 -17.01 -15.14 -10.40
CA LYS A 123 -17.70 -14.40 -9.32
C LYS A 123 -16.71 -13.67 -8.44
N LEU A 124 -15.57 -14.31 -8.14
CA LEU A 124 -14.52 -13.69 -7.33
C LEU A 124 -13.85 -12.53 -8.07
N LEU A 125 -13.58 -12.67 -9.37
CA LEU A 125 -13.08 -11.58 -10.21
C LEU A 125 -14.01 -10.37 -10.17
N LEU A 126 -15.33 -10.59 -10.33
CA LEU A 126 -16.31 -9.50 -10.20
C LEU A 126 -16.19 -8.80 -8.84
N LEU A 127 -16.05 -9.54 -7.75
CA LEU A 127 -15.92 -8.95 -6.41
C LEU A 127 -14.61 -8.16 -6.24
N VAL A 128 -13.46 -8.71 -6.66
CA VAL A 128 -12.17 -8.01 -6.53
C VAL A 128 -12.11 -6.77 -7.43
N THR A 129 -12.62 -6.83 -8.66
CA THR A 129 -12.70 -5.65 -9.53
C THR A 129 -13.67 -4.61 -8.94
N THR A 130 -14.80 -5.02 -8.38
CA THR A 130 -15.73 -4.10 -7.69
C THR A 130 -15.05 -3.39 -6.52
N PHE A 131 -14.28 -4.14 -5.71
CA PHE A 131 -13.49 -3.57 -4.62
C PHE A 131 -12.47 -2.56 -5.15
N THR A 132 -11.72 -2.91 -6.19
CA THR A 132 -10.66 -2.06 -6.75
C THR A 132 -11.20 -0.79 -7.37
N LEU A 133 -12.37 -0.84 -8.02
CA LEU A 133 -13.04 0.37 -8.53
C LEU A 133 -13.43 1.33 -7.39
N ALA A 134 -14.03 0.82 -6.32
CA ALA A 134 -14.40 1.64 -5.16
C ALA A 134 -13.16 2.20 -4.42
N HIS A 135 -12.14 1.36 -4.29
CA HIS A 135 -10.85 1.72 -3.74
C HIS A 135 -10.18 2.84 -4.54
N THR A 136 -10.13 2.70 -5.87
CA THR A 136 -9.58 3.69 -6.80
C THR A 136 -10.30 5.04 -6.64
N LEU A 137 -11.64 5.00 -6.56
CA LEU A 137 -12.45 6.21 -6.43
C LEU A 137 -12.10 7.00 -5.16
N THR A 138 -12.12 6.33 -4.01
CA THR A 138 -11.85 7.01 -2.72
C THR A 138 -10.40 7.38 -2.54
N LEU A 139 -9.47 6.55 -3.01
CA LEU A 139 -8.06 6.88 -3.03
C LEU A 139 -7.81 8.14 -3.88
N GLY A 140 -8.38 8.19 -5.08
CA GLY A 140 -8.26 9.34 -5.98
C GLY A 140 -8.81 10.62 -5.35
N LEU A 141 -10.04 10.56 -4.81
CA LEU A 141 -10.67 11.67 -4.11
C LEU A 141 -9.86 12.16 -2.91
N ALA A 142 -9.30 11.22 -2.14
CA ALA A 142 -8.49 11.58 -1.00
C ALA A 142 -7.16 12.21 -1.42
N MET A 143 -6.48 11.68 -2.44
CA MET A 143 -5.22 12.24 -2.95
C MET A 143 -5.37 13.68 -3.46
N VAL A 144 -6.48 14.02 -4.12
CA VAL A 144 -6.76 15.41 -4.55
C VAL A 144 -7.30 16.31 -3.43
N GLY A 145 -7.45 15.77 -2.21
CA GLY A 145 -7.87 16.53 -1.03
C GLY A 145 -9.38 16.75 -0.90
N VAL A 146 -10.22 16.08 -1.71
CA VAL A 146 -11.68 16.20 -1.63
C VAL A 146 -12.23 15.47 -0.41
N VAL A 147 -11.64 14.33 -0.05
CA VAL A 147 -12.04 13.52 1.12
C VAL A 147 -10.86 13.37 2.07
N GLU A 148 -11.06 13.72 3.33
CA GLU A 148 -10.08 13.49 4.38
C GLU A 148 -10.77 12.95 5.62
N VAL A 149 -10.44 11.71 5.99
CA VAL A 149 -10.99 11.03 7.16
C VAL A 149 -9.84 10.58 8.02
N SER A 150 -9.98 10.77 9.34
CA SER A 150 -8.95 10.38 10.29
C SER A 150 -8.67 8.87 10.24
N ALA A 151 -7.40 8.49 10.22
CA ALA A 151 -6.95 7.11 10.32
C ALA A 151 -7.53 6.39 11.54
N ARG A 152 -7.77 7.11 12.65
CA ARG A 152 -8.42 6.58 13.86
C ARG A 152 -9.83 6.03 13.63
N ILE A 153 -10.50 6.47 12.57
CA ILE A 153 -11.82 5.97 12.16
C ILE A 153 -11.65 4.91 11.06
N VAL A 154 -10.81 5.19 10.06
CA VAL A 154 -10.64 4.33 8.88
C VAL A 154 -10.01 2.98 9.24
N GLU A 155 -8.94 2.96 10.03
CA GLU A 155 -8.18 1.75 10.33
C GLU A 155 -8.99 0.69 11.11
N PRO A 156 -9.81 1.04 12.13
CA PRO A 156 -10.73 0.09 12.76
C PRO A 156 -11.82 -0.39 11.80
N LEU A 157 -12.37 0.49 10.95
CA LEU A 157 -13.40 0.10 9.98
C LEU A 157 -12.87 -0.90 8.95
N ILE A 158 -11.63 -0.73 8.49
CA ILE A 158 -10.92 -1.70 7.66
C ILE A 158 -10.86 -3.05 8.39
N ALA A 159 -10.39 -3.08 9.63
CA ALA A 159 -10.30 -4.32 10.40
C ALA A 159 -11.67 -5.00 10.62
N PHE A 160 -12.71 -4.24 10.95
CA PHE A 160 -14.07 -4.79 11.12
C PHE A 160 -14.70 -5.27 9.81
N SER A 161 -14.32 -4.69 8.66
CA SER A 161 -14.74 -5.22 7.36
C SER A 161 -14.19 -6.62 7.07
N ILE A 162 -12.97 -6.92 7.54
CA ILE A 162 -12.36 -8.26 7.47
C ILE A 162 -13.17 -9.25 8.29
N VAL A 163 -13.56 -8.85 9.52
CA VAL A 163 -14.44 -9.65 10.38
C VAL A 163 -15.77 -9.94 9.69
N TYR A 164 -16.38 -8.93 9.07
CA TYR A 164 -17.65 -9.08 8.38
C TYR A 164 -17.57 -10.14 7.28
N VAL A 165 -16.58 -10.05 6.39
CA VAL A 165 -16.41 -11.00 5.28
C VAL A 165 -16.17 -12.41 5.80
N ALA A 166 -15.39 -12.55 6.88
CA ALA A 166 -15.14 -13.83 7.51
C ALA A 166 -16.40 -14.46 8.11
N ILE A 167 -17.22 -13.68 8.83
CA ILE A 167 -18.50 -14.15 9.37
C ILE A 167 -19.45 -14.52 8.23
N GLU A 168 -19.49 -13.72 7.17
CA GLU A 168 -20.38 -13.96 6.02
C GLU A 168 -20.11 -15.33 5.37
N ASN A 169 -18.88 -15.83 5.38
CA ASN A 169 -18.53 -17.17 4.86
C ASN A 169 -19.19 -18.33 5.64
N LEU A 170 -19.52 -18.08 6.92
CA LEU A 170 -20.20 -19.07 7.77
C LEU A 170 -21.70 -19.10 7.50
N MET A 171 -22.27 -18.03 6.95
CA MET A 171 -23.68 -17.94 6.59
C MET A 171 -23.99 -18.69 5.29
N THR A 172 -25.23 -19.16 5.14
CA THR A 172 -25.73 -19.81 3.92
C THR A 172 -26.49 -18.82 3.03
N HIS A 173 -26.54 -19.09 1.72
CA HIS A 173 -27.41 -18.40 0.74
C HIS A 173 -27.23 -16.87 0.59
N GLN A 174 -26.00 -16.40 0.37
CA GLN A 174 -25.75 -14.99 0.07
C GLN A 174 -25.84 -14.69 -1.44
N SER A 175 -26.61 -13.68 -1.80
CA SER A 175 -26.73 -13.23 -3.19
C SER A 175 -25.48 -12.46 -3.61
N ILE A 176 -25.06 -12.64 -4.87
CA ILE A 176 -23.90 -11.92 -5.42
C ILE A 176 -24.11 -10.40 -5.40
N LYS A 177 -25.35 -9.94 -5.64
CA LYS A 177 -25.71 -8.51 -5.62
C LYS A 177 -25.43 -7.88 -4.26
N ARG A 178 -25.86 -8.53 -3.16
CA ARG A 178 -25.59 -8.05 -1.80
C ARG A 178 -24.09 -7.99 -1.53
N LYS A 179 -23.36 -9.05 -1.88
CA LYS A 179 -21.89 -9.10 -1.71
C LYS A 179 -21.19 -7.99 -2.48
N SER A 180 -21.56 -7.74 -3.74
CA SER A 180 -20.97 -6.67 -4.54
C SER A 180 -21.18 -5.30 -3.90
N ILE A 181 -22.36 -5.02 -3.34
CA ILE A 181 -22.63 -3.75 -2.64
C ILE A 181 -21.74 -3.64 -1.38
N VAL A 182 -21.69 -4.68 -0.57
CA VAL A 182 -20.86 -4.70 0.66
C VAL A 182 -19.39 -4.51 0.32
N VAL A 183 -18.87 -5.27 -0.65
CA VAL A 183 -17.48 -5.20 -1.09
C VAL A 183 -17.15 -3.84 -1.71
N PHE A 184 -18.09 -3.23 -2.43
CA PHE A 184 -17.94 -1.85 -2.92
C PHE A 184 -17.76 -0.88 -1.74
N LEU A 185 -18.64 -0.93 -0.73
CA LEU A 185 -18.54 -0.07 0.47
C LEU A 185 -17.22 -0.28 1.22
N PHE A 186 -16.76 -1.52 1.36
CA PHE A 186 -15.47 -1.81 1.97
C PHE A 186 -14.30 -1.31 1.14
N GLY A 187 -14.38 -1.40 -0.20
CA GLY A 187 -13.38 -0.80 -1.09
C GLY A 187 -13.27 0.71 -0.91
N LEU A 188 -14.40 1.42 -0.74
CA LEU A 188 -14.40 2.85 -0.42
C LEU A 188 -13.62 3.15 0.88
N ILE A 189 -13.81 2.34 1.91
CA ILE A 189 -13.14 2.53 3.21
C ILE A 189 -11.64 2.23 3.09
N HIS A 190 -11.26 1.15 2.39
CA HIS A 190 -9.86 0.78 2.23
C HIS A 190 -9.05 1.82 1.45
N GLY A 191 -9.64 2.45 0.42
CA GLY A 191 -8.98 3.48 -0.38
C GLY A 191 -8.54 4.69 0.44
N LEU A 192 -9.27 5.01 1.52
CA LEU A 192 -8.91 6.08 2.45
C LEU A 192 -7.69 5.74 3.31
N GLY A 193 -7.49 4.46 3.66
CA GLY A 193 -6.42 4.03 4.56
C GLY A 193 -5.02 4.19 3.96
N PHE A 194 -4.91 4.17 2.63
CA PHE A 194 -3.64 4.31 1.92
C PHE A 194 -3.38 5.71 1.35
N ALA A 195 -4.42 6.56 1.32
CA ALA A 195 -4.35 7.87 0.70
C ALA A 195 -3.32 8.81 1.35
N THR A 196 -3.12 8.69 2.67
CA THR A 196 -2.13 9.48 3.42
C THR A 196 -0.71 9.23 2.93
N MET A 197 -0.34 7.97 2.64
CA MET A 197 0.97 7.64 2.08
C MET A 197 1.14 8.23 0.68
N LEU A 198 0.10 8.15 -0.17
CA LEU A 198 0.18 8.66 -1.54
C LEU A 198 0.18 10.19 -1.62
N LYS A 199 -0.46 10.89 -0.66
CA LYS A 199 -0.36 12.36 -0.53
C LYS A 199 1.08 12.85 -0.30
N GLU A 200 1.93 12.06 0.38
CA GLU A 200 3.34 12.42 0.61
C GLU A 200 4.19 12.48 -0.68
N PHE A 201 3.66 11.97 -1.79
CA PHE A 201 4.33 12.02 -3.09
C PHE A 201 4.07 13.34 -3.85
N GLU A 202 3.39 14.35 -3.27
CA GLU A 202 3.17 15.72 -3.82
C GLU A 202 3.20 15.76 -5.37
N MET A 203 2.27 15.03 -5.99
CA MET A 203 2.34 14.72 -7.42
C MET A 203 1.92 15.92 -8.27
N ALA A 204 2.67 16.17 -9.36
CA ALA A 204 2.25 17.09 -10.40
C ALA A 204 0.94 16.58 -11.05
N PRO A 205 -0.04 17.44 -11.38
CA PRO A 205 -1.34 17.05 -11.92
C PRO A 205 -1.26 16.11 -13.13
N ASP A 206 -0.30 16.37 -14.03
CA ASP A 206 -0.12 15.62 -15.28
C ASP A 206 0.34 14.17 -15.07
N SER A 207 0.82 13.84 -13.87
CA SER A 207 1.28 12.50 -13.51
C SER A 207 0.27 11.66 -12.73
N PHE A 208 -0.78 12.31 -12.20
CA PHE A 208 -1.69 11.72 -11.24
C PHE A 208 -2.44 10.51 -11.81
N VAL A 209 -3.01 10.66 -13.01
CA VAL A 209 -3.83 9.60 -13.64
C VAL A 209 -2.99 8.36 -13.92
N THR A 210 -1.80 8.51 -14.52
CA THR A 210 -0.90 7.39 -14.80
C THR A 210 -0.48 6.67 -13.52
N THR A 211 -0.16 7.43 -12.47
CA THR A 211 0.17 6.88 -11.15
C THR A 211 -1.00 6.10 -10.55
N LEU A 212 -2.20 6.67 -10.55
CA LEU A 212 -3.40 6.06 -9.97
C LEU A 212 -3.78 4.77 -10.72
N ILE A 213 -3.76 4.80 -12.05
CA ILE A 213 -4.04 3.61 -12.86
C ILE A 213 -2.96 2.55 -12.65
N GLY A 214 -1.68 2.93 -12.74
CA GLY A 214 -0.56 2.01 -12.53
C GLY A 214 -0.66 1.30 -11.18
N PHE A 215 -0.92 2.07 -10.12
CA PHE A 215 -1.11 1.55 -8.77
C PHE A 215 -2.25 0.54 -8.68
N ASN A 216 -3.45 0.87 -9.17
CA ASN A 216 -4.59 -0.03 -9.06
C ASN A 216 -4.46 -1.28 -9.95
N VAL A 217 -3.75 -1.20 -11.08
CA VAL A 217 -3.36 -2.39 -11.86
C VAL A 217 -2.48 -3.32 -11.01
N GLY A 218 -1.53 -2.77 -10.25
CA GLY A 218 -0.72 -3.55 -9.31
C GLY A 218 -1.55 -4.25 -8.23
N VAL A 219 -2.51 -3.53 -7.64
CA VAL A 219 -3.44 -4.07 -6.64
C VAL A 219 -4.28 -5.20 -7.22
N GLU A 220 -4.85 -5.02 -8.42
CA GLU A 220 -5.67 -6.03 -9.09
C GLU A 220 -4.86 -7.29 -9.44
N LEU A 221 -3.62 -7.14 -9.89
CA LEU A 221 -2.71 -8.28 -10.13
C LEU A 221 -2.44 -9.07 -8.84
N ALA A 222 -2.15 -8.40 -7.73
CA ALA A 222 -1.93 -9.06 -6.45
C ALA A 222 -3.20 -9.79 -5.94
N GLN A 223 -4.36 -9.17 -6.08
CA GLN A 223 -5.66 -9.79 -5.76
C GLN A 223 -5.90 -11.06 -6.58
N ILE A 224 -5.65 -11.00 -7.90
CA ILE A 224 -5.80 -12.17 -8.79
C ILE A 224 -4.90 -13.31 -8.33
N VAL A 225 -3.63 -13.03 -7.99
CA VAL A 225 -2.70 -14.05 -7.47
C VAL A 225 -3.25 -14.72 -6.21
N ILE A 226 -3.77 -13.94 -5.25
CA ILE A 226 -4.34 -14.48 -4.00
C ILE A 226 -5.60 -15.31 -4.29
N VAL A 227 -6.51 -14.79 -5.12
CA VAL A 227 -7.76 -15.48 -5.50
C VAL A 227 -7.45 -16.81 -6.17
N LEU A 228 -6.52 -16.83 -7.13
CA LEU A 228 -6.13 -18.07 -7.82
C LEU A 228 -5.49 -19.07 -6.85
N GLY A 229 -4.64 -18.61 -5.93
CA GLY A 229 -4.06 -19.45 -4.87
C GLY A 229 -5.13 -20.11 -4.00
N VAL A 230 -6.05 -19.32 -3.44
CA VAL A 230 -7.13 -19.84 -2.59
C VAL A 230 -8.04 -20.80 -3.35
N VAL A 231 -8.50 -20.43 -4.55
CA VAL A 231 -9.38 -21.28 -5.37
C VAL A 231 -8.68 -22.59 -5.73
N SER A 232 -7.38 -22.57 -6.06
CA SER A 232 -6.61 -23.77 -6.39
C SER A 232 -6.55 -24.74 -5.21
N VAL A 233 -6.33 -24.24 -4.00
CA VAL A 233 -6.36 -25.05 -2.77
C VAL A 233 -7.75 -25.66 -2.56
N LEU A 234 -8.81 -24.86 -2.63
CA LEU A 234 -10.18 -25.35 -2.42
C LEU A 234 -10.62 -26.37 -3.49
N LEU A 235 -10.25 -26.15 -4.75
CA LEU A 235 -10.52 -27.10 -5.83
C LEU A 235 -9.73 -28.40 -5.67
N THR A 236 -8.50 -28.33 -5.16
CA THR A 236 -7.69 -29.52 -4.85
C THR A 236 -8.33 -30.33 -3.74
N LEU A 237 -8.74 -29.70 -2.63
CA LEU A 237 -9.46 -30.38 -1.54
C LEU A 237 -10.76 -31.02 -2.05
N ARG A 238 -11.51 -30.31 -2.89
CA ARG A 238 -12.72 -30.84 -3.53
C ARG A 238 -12.42 -32.05 -4.43
N LYS A 239 -11.35 -32.00 -5.23
CA LYS A 239 -10.91 -33.10 -6.10
C LYS A 239 -10.52 -34.33 -5.30
N LEU A 240 -9.91 -34.14 -4.12
CA LEU A 240 -9.60 -35.21 -3.17
C LEU A 240 -10.82 -35.74 -2.41
N LYS A 241 -12.05 -35.30 -2.76
CA LYS A 241 -13.31 -35.64 -2.07
C LYS A 241 -13.32 -35.27 -0.58
N LEU A 242 -12.44 -34.35 -0.17
CA LEU A 242 -12.40 -33.84 1.18
C LEU A 242 -13.46 -32.74 1.36
N ASN A 243 -13.98 -32.61 2.58
CA ASN A 243 -14.92 -31.54 2.91
C ASN A 243 -14.16 -30.21 3.06
N TYR A 244 -13.88 -29.55 1.94
CA TYR A 244 -13.16 -28.28 1.89
C TYR A 244 -13.82 -27.18 2.75
N ARG A 245 -15.14 -27.26 2.97
CA ARG A 245 -15.84 -26.31 3.85
C ARG A 245 -15.41 -26.48 5.30
N GLN A 246 -15.43 -27.71 5.81
CA GLN A 246 -15.05 -28.02 7.20
C GLN A 246 -13.54 -27.92 7.42
N LEU A 247 -12.73 -28.28 6.42
CA LEU A 247 -11.27 -28.32 6.56
C LEU A 247 -10.57 -26.99 6.29
N ALA A 248 -11.11 -26.15 5.40
CA ALA A 248 -10.47 -24.90 5.01
C ALA A 248 -11.35 -23.67 5.26
N VAL A 249 -12.57 -23.63 4.71
CA VAL A 249 -13.40 -22.40 4.74
C VAL A 249 -13.76 -21.99 6.17
N VAL A 250 -14.31 -22.89 6.97
CA VAL A 250 -14.75 -22.61 8.34
C VAL A 250 -13.56 -22.25 9.26
N PRO A 251 -12.51 -23.07 9.40
CA PRO A 251 -11.41 -22.75 10.31
C PRO A 251 -10.66 -21.48 9.89
N THR A 252 -10.42 -21.28 8.59
CA THR A 252 -9.75 -20.07 8.10
C THR A 252 -10.62 -18.83 8.33
N SER A 253 -11.94 -18.92 8.13
CA SER A 253 -12.86 -17.80 8.41
C SER A 253 -12.89 -17.47 9.90
N ILE A 254 -12.92 -18.47 10.79
CA ILE A 254 -12.86 -18.23 12.24
C ILE A 254 -11.54 -17.52 12.61
N LEU A 255 -10.41 -18.00 12.09
CA LEU A 255 -9.11 -17.38 12.34
C LEU A 255 -9.05 -15.93 11.84
N ILE A 256 -9.51 -15.66 10.62
CA ILE A 256 -9.56 -14.31 10.05
C ILE A 256 -10.47 -13.40 10.90
N ALA A 257 -11.62 -13.89 11.34
CA ALA A 257 -12.54 -13.12 12.19
C ALA A 257 -11.90 -12.76 13.54
N LEU A 258 -11.19 -13.70 14.18
CA LEU A 258 -10.49 -13.44 15.44
C LEU A 258 -9.37 -12.42 15.29
N ILE A 259 -8.54 -12.55 14.24
CA ILE A 259 -7.46 -11.61 13.95
C ILE A 259 -8.03 -10.22 13.64
N GLY A 260 -9.02 -10.14 12.74
CA GLY A 260 -9.65 -8.87 12.36
C GLY A 260 -10.33 -8.18 13.56
N PHE A 261 -10.96 -8.95 14.45
CA PHE A 261 -11.61 -8.39 15.64
C PHE A 261 -10.58 -7.83 16.61
N TRP A 262 -9.51 -8.58 16.86
CA TRP A 262 -8.42 -8.11 17.72
C TRP A 262 -7.78 -6.83 17.17
N TRP A 263 -7.44 -6.79 15.88
CA TRP A 263 -6.92 -5.57 15.24
C TRP A 263 -7.91 -4.41 15.28
N GLY A 264 -9.20 -4.67 15.08
CA GLY A 264 -10.24 -3.65 15.14
C GLY A 264 -10.29 -2.98 16.52
N ILE A 265 -10.24 -3.77 17.59
CA ILE A 265 -10.20 -3.26 18.96
C ILE A 265 -8.90 -2.53 19.25
N GLU A 266 -7.76 -3.10 18.87
CA GLU A 266 -6.44 -2.47 19.03
C GLU A 266 -6.37 -1.08 18.38
N ARG A 267 -6.81 -0.98 17.12
CA ARG A 267 -6.80 0.29 16.36
C ARG A 267 -7.83 1.30 16.88
N LEU A 268 -8.92 0.82 17.49
CA LEU A 268 -9.97 1.69 18.05
C LEU A 268 -9.50 2.38 19.33
N ILE A 269 -8.67 1.70 20.14
CA ILE A 269 -8.18 2.21 21.42
C ILE A 269 -6.85 2.97 21.32
N SER A 270 -6.09 2.80 20.23
CA SER A 270 -4.87 3.56 19.91
C SER A 270 -5.13 4.99 19.44
#